data_AF-A0A110B3X8-F1
#
_entry.id   AF-A0A110B3X8-F1
#
_cell.length_a   1.000
_cell.length_b   1.000
_cell.length_c   1.000
_cell.angle_alpha   90.00
_cell.angle_beta   90.00
_cell.angle_gamma   90.00
#
_symmetry.space_group_name_H-M   'P 1'
#
loop_
_entity.id
_entity.type
_entity.pdbx_description
1 polymer ?
#
loop_
_entity_poly.entity_id
_entity_poly.type
_entity_poly.pdbx_seq_one_letter_code
_entity_poly.pdbx_strand_id
1 'polypeptide(L)'
;MSDFTLLYKKYSSVSNLTNELNGSVIVLKRRNMAANKKILETHPRLQVADEEVAKANRELLNILATLEAFYDKQDSSNSLYQLSENQLFRKYILENVEYREQVKQAAAKLRNHQHLSNKDLGDIDRFISILDNEASVLYRKLRSSRG
;
A
#
# COMPACT_ATOMS: atom_id res chain seq x y z
N MET A 1 -26.71 11.05 -8.23
CA MET A 1 -26.03 9.75 -8.00
C MET A 1 -26.30 9.36 -6.56
N SER A 2 -26.66 8.10 -6.28
CA SER A 2 -26.94 7.65 -4.90
C SER A 2 -25.66 7.59 -4.07
N ASP A 3 -25.71 8.04 -2.82
CA ASP A 3 -24.59 7.97 -1.86
C ASP A 3 -24.03 6.55 -1.71
N PHE A 4 -24.88 5.54 -1.89
CA PHE A 4 -24.49 4.13 -1.91
C PHE A 4 -23.51 3.80 -3.04
N THR A 5 -23.74 4.33 -4.26
CA THR A 5 -22.86 4.10 -5.41
C THR A 5 -21.50 4.76 -5.19
N LEU A 6 -21.47 5.94 -4.56
CA LEU A 6 -20.23 6.63 -4.22
C LEU A 6 -19.45 5.86 -3.15
N LEU A 7 -20.12 5.38 -2.12
CA LEU A 7 -19.53 4.61 -1.03
C LEU A 7 -19.01 3.24 -1.49
N TYR A 8 -19.70 2.58 -2.42
CA TYR A 8 -19.25 1.31 -2.98
C TYR A 8 -18.00 1.48 -3.84
N LYS A 9 -17.95 2.51 -4.69
CA LYS A 9 -16.75 2.87 -5.46
C LYS A 9 -15.57 3.15 -4.52
N LYS A 10 -15.79 3.90 -3.44
CA LYS A 10 -14.80 4.16 -2.38
C LYS A 10 -14.22 2.88 -1.81
N TYR A 11 -15.08 2.00 -1.30
CA TYR A 11 -14.66 0.72 -0.73
C TYR A 11 -13.86 -0.12 -1.73
N SER A 12 -14.34 -0.24 -2.96
CA SER A 12 -13.67 -1.04 -3.99
C SER A 12 -12.28 -0.49 -4.30
N SER A 13 -12.12 0.83 -4.41
CA SER A 13 -10.81 1.46 -4.67
C SER A 13 -9.83 1.22 -3.52
N VAL A 14 -10.27 1.40 -2.28
CA VAL A 14 -9.40 1.20 -1.09
C VAL A 14 -9.04 -0.26 -0.92
N SER A 15 -10.00 -1.17 -1.09
CA SER A 15 -9.76 -2.61 -0.99
C SER A 15 -8.81 -3.10 -2.08
N ASN A 16 -8.99 -2.67 -3.33
CA ASN A 16 -8.09 -3.03 -4.43
C ASN A 16 -6.68 -2.49 -4.17
N LEU A 17 -6.54 -1.24 -3.75
CA LEU A 17 -5.25 -0.64 -3.41
C LEU A 17 -4.55 -1.42 -2.28
N THR A 18 -5.30 -1.81 -1.24
CA THR A 18 -4.78 -2.60 -0.12
C THR A 18 -4.28 -3.96 -0.58
N ASN A 19 -5.05 -4.64 -1.43
CA ASN A 19 -4.70 -5.96 -1.95
C ASN A 19 -3.47 -5.91 -2.87
N GLU A 20 -3.40 -4.94 -3.77
CA GLU A 20 -2.26 -4.76 -4.68
C GLU A 20 -0.97 -4.43 -3.90
N LEU A 21 -1.06 -3.52 -2.94
CA LEU A 21 0.07 -3.15 -2.10
C LEU A 21 0.54 -4.32 -1.23
N ASN A 22 -0.40 -5.06 -0.61
CA ASN A 22 -0.09 -6.23 0.20
C ASN A 22 0.53 -7.36 -0.64
N GLY A 23 -0.03 -7.65 -1.82
CA GLY A 23 0.53 -8.62 -2.75
C GLY A 23 1.97 -8.28 -3.14
N SER A 24 2.22 -7.01 -3.46
CA SER A 24 3.56 -6.52 -3.80
C SER A 24 4.55 -6.65 -2.64
N VAL A 25 4.15 -6.26 -1.43
CA VAL A 25 5.01 -6.37 -0.23
C VAL A 25 5.31 -7.83 0.10
N ILE A 26 4.34 -8.73 0.01
CA ILE A 26 4.53 -10.17 0.24
C ILE A 26 5.56 -10.74 -0.74
N VAL A 27 5.45 -10.41 -2.02
CA VAL A 27 6.40 -10.83 -3.07
C VAL A 27 7.82 -10.38 -2.73
N LEU A 28 8.00 -9.12 -2.33
CA LEU A 28 9.31 -8.57 -1.99
C LEU A 28 9.88 -9.17 -0.69
N LYS A 29 9.04 -9.40 0.32
CA LYS A 29 9.44 -10.11 1.55
C LYS A 29 9.87 -11.55 1.26
N ARG A 30 9.11 -12.28 0.44
CA ARG A 30 9.46 -13.64 0.02
C ARG A 30 10.80 -13.66 -0.71
N ARG A 31 11.06 -12.69 -1.59
CA ARG A 31 12.36 -12.53 -2.25
C ARG A 31 13.50 -12.27 -1.23
N ASN A 32 13.28 -11.42 -0.23
CA ASN A 32 14.26 -11.17 0.84
C ASN A 32 14.56 -12.44 1.65
N MET A 33 13.53 -13.22 1.96
CA MET A 33 13.68 -14.49 2.69
C MET A 33 14.39 -15.55 1.83
N ALA A 34 14.07 -15.63 0.55
CA ALA A 34 14.71 -16.54 -0.41
C ALA A 34 16.19 -16.22 -0.67
N ALA A 35 16.62 -14.97 -0.44
CA ALA A 35 18.04 -14.60 -0.51
C ALA A 35 18.87 -15.26 0.61
N ASN A 36 18.25 -15.70 1.70
CA ASN A 36 18.92 -16.45 2.75
C ASN A 36 18.91 -17.95 2.44
N LYS A 37 20.09 -18.51 2.10
CA LYS A 37 20.26 -19.92 1.72
C LYS A 37 19.68 -20.91 2.73
N LYS A 38 19.83 -20.68 4.04
CA LYS A 38 19.27 -21.56 5.09
C LYS A 38 17.73 -21.62 5.06
N ILE A 39 17.10 -20.48 4.76
CA ILE A 39 15.63 -20.37 4.72
C ILE A 39 15.11 -21.01 3.43
N LEU A 40 15.80 -20.81 2.31
CA LEU A 40 15.43 -21.40 1.03
C LEU A 40 15.54 -22.93 1.04
N GLU A 41 16.57 -23.48 1.71
CA GLU A 41 16.73 -24.92 1.91
C GLU A 41 15.59 -25.53 2.75
N THR A 42 15.09 -24.79 3.74
CA THR A 42 13.98 -25.23 4.61
C THR A 42 12.62 -25.04 3.95
N HIS A 43 12.48 -24.01 3.12
CA HIS A 43 11.22 -23.59 2.49
C HIS A 43 11.42 -23.21 1.01
N PRO A 44 11.60 -24.19 0.11
CA PRO A 44 11.88 -23.94 -1.31
C PRO A 44 10.73 -23.23 -2.03
N ARG A 45 9.49 -23.33 -1.51
CA ARG A 45 8.31 -22.61 -2.03
C ARG A 45 8.40 -21.08 -1.86
N LEU A 46 9.37 -20.57 -1.11
CA LEU A 46 9.60 -19.13 -0.97
C LEU A 46 10.30 -18.52 -2.18
N GLN A 47 10.82 -19.34 -3.11
CA GLN A 47 11.40 -18.83 -4.34
C GLN A 47 10.33 -18.07 -5.15
N VAL A 48 10.73 -16.90 -5.62
CA VAL A 48 9.88 -16.01 -6.42
C VAL A 48 10.62 -15.74 -7.73
N ALA A 49 9.90 -15.79 -8.84
CA ALA A 49 10.45 -15.47 -10.14
C ALA A 49 10.82 -13.98 -10.24
N ASP A 50 11.90 -13.65 -10.94
CA ASP A 50 12.34 -12.26 -11.07
C ASP A 50 11.29 -11.38 -11.79
N GLU A 51 10.45 -11.97 -12.64
CA GLU A 51 9.31 -11.30 -13.28
C GLU A 51 8.24 -10.86 -12.28
N GLU A 52 7.93 -11.69 -11.27
CA GLU A 52 6.99 -11.34 -10.20
C GLU A 52 7.56 -10.21 -9.34
N VAL A 53 8.86 -10.24 -9.06
CA VAL A 53 9.55 -9.16 -8.34
C VAL A 53 9.51 -7.85 -9.13
N ALA A 54 9.77 -7.91 -10.44
CA ALA A 54 9.71 -6.74 -11.32
C ALA A 54 8.28 -6.17 -11.45
N LYS A 55 7.25 -7.03 -11.38
CA LYS A 55 5.85 -6.60 -11.34
C LYS A 55 5.52 -5.93 -10.00
N ALA A 56 5.86 -6.58 -8.87
CA ALA A 56 5.64 -6.03 -7.53
C ALA A 56 6.35 -4.69 -7.32
N ASN A 57 7.58 -4.54 -7.81
CA ASN A 57 8.30 -3.26 -7.74
C ASN A 57 7.59 -2.16 -8.53
N ARG A 58 7.04 -2.47 -9.71
CA ARG A 58 6.28 -1.50 -10.53
C ARG A 58 4.97 -1.10 -9.88
N GLU A 59 4.22 -2.07 -9.37
CA GLU A 59 2.95 -1.83 -8.65
C GLU A 59 3.20 -0.99 -7.39
N LEU A 60 4.18 -1.37 -6.58
CA LEU A 60 4.55 -0.62 -5.38
C LEU A 60 5.03 0.79 -5.70
N LEU A 61 5.86 0.96 -6.74
CA LEU A 61 6.33 2.27 -7.18
C LEU A 61 5.16 3.14 -7.65
N ASN A 62 4.22 2.60 -8.42
CA ASN A 62 3.04 3.36 -8.87
C ASN A 62 2.21 3.85 -7.68
N ILE A 63 2.00 3.00 -6.67
CA ILE A 63 1.21 3.36 -5.49
C ILE A 63 1.94 4.40 -4.64
N LEU A 64 3.25 4.22 -4.38
CA LEU A 64 4.04 5.19 -3.63
C LEU A 64 4.20 6.51 -4.37
N ALA A 65 4.33 6.50 -5.70
CA ALA A 65 4.37 7.71 -6.52
C ALA A 65 3.01 8.44 -6.51
N THR A 66 1.90 7.69 -6.47
CA THR A 66 0.55 8.27 -6.30
C THR A 66 0.41 8.92 -4.93
N LEU A 67 0.97 8.31 -3.88
CA LEU A 67 1.00 8.89 -2.53
C LEU A 67 1.91 10.12 -2.45
N GLU A 68 3.08 10.07 -3.10
CA GLU A 68 3.99 11.22 -3.23
C GLU A 68 3.31 12.39 -3.94
N ALA A 69 2.65 12.13 -5.07
CA ALA A 69 1.87 13.13 -5.80
C ALA A 69 0.71 13.68 -4.95
N PHE A 70 0.07 12.82 -4.14
CA PHE A 70 -0.96 13.24 -3.21
C PHE A 70 -0.43 14.23 -2.16
N TYR A 71 0.76 13.97 -1.61
CA TYR A 71 1.42 14.87 -0.67
C TYR A 71 1.84 16.22 -1.28
N ASP A 72 2.34 16.21 -2.52
CA ASP A 72 2.94 17.39 -3.13
C ASP A 72 1.93 18.27 -3.87
N LYS A 73 0.85 17.70 -4.41
CA LYS A 73 -0.15 18.44 -5.20
C LYS A 73 -1.52 18.61 -4.54
N GLN A 74 -1.77 18.00 -3.38
CA GLN A 74 -3.12 17.93 -2.77
C GLN A 74 -4.18 17.58 -3.83
N ASP A 75 -3.86 16.61 -4.69
CA ASP A 75 -4.67 16.31 -5.86
C ASP A 75 -6.01 15.72 -5.41
N SER A 76 -7.07 16.53 -5.52
CA SER A 76 -8.41 16.25 -5.02
C SER A 76 -9.17 15.23 -5.88
N SER A 77 -8.59 14.84 -7.01
CA SER A 77 -9.14 13.86 -7.93
C SER A 77 -8.80 12.41 -7.58
N ASN A 78 -7.85 12.19 -6.67
CA ASN A 78 -7.25 10.86 -6.46
C ASN A 78 -8.00 10.04 -5.39
N SER A 79 -7.97 8.71 -5.50
CA SER A 79 -8.59 7.77 -4.55
C SER A 79 -8.15 8.02 -3.10
N LEU A 80 -6.94 8.55 -2.94
CA LEU A 80 -6.33 8.94 -1.66
C LEU A 80 -6.93 10.22 -1.05
N TYR A 81 -7.50 11.13 -1.85
CA TYR A 81 -8.17 12.33 -1.33
C TYR A 81 -9.38 11.98 -0.48
N GLN A 82 -10.11 10.94 -0.87
CA GLN A 82 -11.27 10.48 -0.13
C GLN A 82 -10.89 9.78 1.19
N LEU A 83 -9.64 9.33 1.30
CA LEU A 83 -9.06 8.82 2.55
C LEU A 83 -8.60 9.94 3.50
N SER A 84 -8.47 11.18 3.01
CA SER A 84 -8.06 12.32 3.85
C SER A 84 -9.07 12.67 4.95
N GLU A 85 -10.34 12.29 4.77
CA GLU A 85 -11.41 12.43 5.76
C GLU A 85 -11.26 11.44 6.93
N ASN A 86 -10.49 10.36 6.78
CA ASN A 86 -10.26 9.40 7.84
C ASN A 86 -9.18 9.94 8.82
N GLN A 87 -9.52 9.99 10.11
CA GLN A 87 -8.63 10.49 11.17
C GLN A 87 -7.33 9.67 11.31
N LEU A 88 -7.36 8.36 11.14
CA LEU A 88 -6.18 7.49 11.19
C LEU A 88 -5.27 7.72 9.98
N PHE A 89 -5.85 7.79 8.77
CA PHE A 89 -5.10 8.13 7.56
C PHE A 89 -4.47 9.52 7.71
N ARG A 90 -5.23 10.51 8.16
CA ARG A 90 -4.72 11.85 8.39
C ARG A 90 -3.59 11.88 9.42
N LYS A 91 -3.80 11.28 10.59
CA LYS A 91 -2.83 11.32 11.70
C LYS A 91 -1.53 10.56 11.40
N TYR A 92 -1.63 9.37 10.78
CA TYR A 92 -0.48 8.49 10.60
C TYR A 92 0.19 8.64 9.22
N ILE A 93 -0.52 9.17 8.23
CA ILE A 93 -0.02 9.25 6.84
C ILE A 93 0.12 10.70 6.40
N LEU A 94 -0.83 11.59 6.67
CA LEU A 94 -0.76 12.99 6.22
C LEU A 94 0.01 13.92 7.16
N GLU A 95 -0.21 13.79 8.46
CA GLU A 95 0.39 14.65 9.49
C GLU A 95 1.75 14.11 9.96
N ASN A 96 2.07 12.86 9.62
CA ASN A 96 3.34 12.25 9.96
C ASN A 96 4.43 12.57 8.93
N VAL A 97 5.22 13.61 9.23
CA VAL A 97 6.35 14.06 8.39
C VAL A 97 7.39 12.96 8.20
N GLU A 98 7.65 12.16 9.24
CA GLU A 98 8.62 11.06 9.18
C GLU A 98 8.16 9.98 8.21
N TYR A 99 6.86 9.67 8.22
CA TYR A 99 6.26 8.71 7.29
C TYR A 99 6.28 9.20 5.84
N ARG A 100 6.01 10.49 5.63
CA ARG A 100 6.12 11.12 4.30
C ARG A 100 7.53 10.98 3.72
N GLU A 101 8.55 11.24 4.53
CA GLU A 101 9.94 11.08 4.12
C GLU A 101 10.29 9.61 3.87
N GLN A 102 9.81 8.68 4.69
CA GLN A 102 9.99 7.24 4.47
C GLN A 102 9.38 6.76 3.15
N VAL A 103 8.18 7.23 2.80
CA VAL A 103 7.55 6.92 1.50
C VAL A 103 8.35 7.50 0.35
N LYS A 104 8.80 8.76 0.44
CA LYS A 104 9.65 9.37 -0.60
C LYS A 104 10.97 8.62 -0.77
N GLN A 105 11.59 8.20 0.33
CA GLN A 105 12.81 7.38 0.30
C GLN A 105 12.56 6.00 -0.30
N ALA A 106 11.47 5.33 0.05
CA ALA A 106 11.10 4.03 -0.52
C ALA A 106 10.80 4.14 -2.03
N ALA A 107 10.07 5.19 -2.44
CA ALA A 107 9.81 5.46 -3.85
C ALA A 107 11.11 5.76 -4.62
N ALA A 108 12.02 6.55 -4.05
CA ALA A 108 13.32 6.85 -4.64
C ALA A 108 14.20 5.59 -4.79
N LYS A 109 14.23 4.72 -3.76
CA LYS A 109 14.92 3.42 -3.82
C LYS A 109 14.36 2.55 -4.94
N LEU A 110 13.03 2.46 -5.06
CA LEU A 110 12.37 1.71 -6.14
C LEU A 110 12.67 2.28 -7.53
N ARG A 111 12.68 3.61 -7.69
CA ARG A 111 13.06 4.29 -8.96
C ARG A 111 14.50 3.99 -9.35
N ASN A 112 15.40 3.90 -8.37
CA ASN A 112 16.82 3.59 -8.58
C ASN A 112 17.10 2.07 -8.68
N HIS A 113 16.07 1.23 -8.81
CA HIS A 113 16.17 -0.24 -8.79
C HIS A 113 16.93 -0.79 -7.58
N GLN A 114 16.90 -0.05 -6.46
CA GLN A 114 17.52 -0.49 -5.21
C GLN A 114 16.58 -1.41 -4.43
N HIS A 115 17.19 -2.35 -3.73
CA HIS A 115 16.48 -3.33 -2.91
C HIS A 115 15.85 -2.65 -1.68
N LEU A 116 14.57 -2.89 -1.43
CA LEU A 116 13.89 -2.41 -0.23
C LEU A 116 14.33 -3.22 0.99
N SER A 117 14.72 -2.53 2.05
CA SER A 117 15.07 -3.18 3.32
C SER A 117 13.81 -3.68 4.03
N ASN A 118 13.97 -4.62 4.97
CA ASN A 118 12.86 -5.07 5.81
C ASN A 118 12.23 -3.93 6.62
N LYS A 119 12.99 -2.87 6.92
CA LYS A 119 12.47 -1.67 7.58
C LYS A 119 11.53 -0.91 6.63
N ASP A 120 11.96 -0.68 5.39
CA ASP A 120 11.13 -0.01 4.37
C ASP A 120 9.83 -0.80 4.11
N LEU A 121 9.90 -2.14 4.06
CA LEU A 121 8.72 -2.99 3.90
C LEU A 121 7.79 -2.97 5.12
N GLY A 122 8.34 -2.80 6.33
CA GLY A 122 7.55 -2.68 7.57
C GLY A 122 6.79 -1.35 7.66
N ASP A 123 7.37 -0.26 7.17
CA ASP A 123 6.68 1.04 7.09
C ASP A 123 5.51 0.98 6.07
N ILE A 124 5.68 0.21 5.00
CA ILE A 124 4.62 -0.07 4.04
C ILE A 124 3.54 -0.99 4.64
N ASP A 125 3.89 -1.97 5.49
CA ASP A 125 2.88 -2.77 6.22
C ASP A 125 1.99 -1.91 7.12
N ARG A 126 2.58 -0.88 7.74
CA ARG A 126 1.83 0.09 8.53
C ARG A 126 0.84 0.85 7.63
N PHE A 127 1.21 1.12 6.37
CA PHE A 127 0.29 1.68 5.39
C PHE A 127 -0.89 0.74 5.15
N ILE A 128 -0.60 -0.52 4.86
CA ILE A 128 -1.59 -1.57 4.54
C ILE A 128 -2.58 -1.67 5.69
N SER A 129 -2.07 -1.71 6.93
CA SER A 129 -2.90 -1.81 8.13
C SER A 129 -3.89 -0.66 8.27
N ILE A 130 -3.49 0.56 7.87
CA ILE A 130 -4.36 1.74 7.91
C ILE A 130 -5.41 1.68 6.79
N LEU A 131 -4.99 1.28 5.57
CA LEU A 131 -5.91 1.11 4.44
C LEU A 131 -6.93 -0.01 4.69
N ASP A 132 -6.51 -1.12 5.29
CA ASP A 132 -7.37 -2.27 5.63
C ASP A 132 -8.40 -1.91 6.73
N ASN A 133 -7.98 -1.11 7.72
CA ASN A 133 -8.89 -0.56 8.71
C ASN A 133 -9.96 0.30 8.05
N GLU A 134 -9.57 1.15 7.10
CA GLU A 134 -10.51 2.00 6.38
C GLU A 134 -11.42 1.23 5.44
N ALA A 135 -10.90 0.21 4.73
CA ALA A 135 -11.72 -0.71 3.95
C ALA A 135 -12.78 -1.38 4.85
N SER A 136 -12.40 -1.78 6.06
CA SER A 136 -13.31 -2.36 7.05
C SER A 136 -14.38 -1.38 7.53
N VAL A 137 -14.03 -0.10 7.77
CA VAL A 137 -14.98 0.95 8.14
C VAL A 137 -15.96 1.24 7.01
N LEU A 138 -15.46 1.38 5.78
CA LEU A 138 -16.29 1.59 4.58
C LEU A 138 -17.23 0.42 4.34
N TYR A 139 -16.75 -0.82 4.52
CA TYR A 139 -17.59 -2.02 4.43
C TYR A 139 -18.72 -2.03 5.47
N ARG A 140 -18.43 -1.66 6.72
CA ARG A 140 -19.46 -1.54 7.76
C ARG A 140 -20.52 -0.48 7.40
N LYS A 141 -20.09 0.68 6.89
CA LYS A 141 -21.00 1.74 6.41
C LYS A 141 -21.85 1.29 5.21
N LEU A 142 -21.28 0.52 4.29
CA LEU A 142 -22.02 -0.09 3.17
C LEU A 142 -23.09 -1.07 3.65
N ARG A 143 -22.75 -1.87 4.65
CA ARG A 143 -23.69 -2.82 5.25
C ARG A 143 -24.82 -2.12 6.00
N SER A 144 -24.53 -1.05 6.75
CA SER A 144 -25.56 -0.28 7.46
C SER A 144 -26.42 0.58 6.53
N SER A 145 -25.89 1.03 5.38
CA SER A 145 -26.66 1.80 4.38
C SER A 145 -27.61 0.94 3.54
N ARG A 146 -27.48 -0.40 3.62
CA ARG A 146 -28.33 -1.37 2.93
C ARG A 146 -29.50 -1.88 3.79
N GLY A 147 -29.47 -1.65 5.10
CA GLY A 147 -30.53 -2.02 6.05
C GLY A 147 -31.28 -0.78 6.50
#